data_AF-A0A839PXC3-F1
#
_entry.id   AF-A0A839PXC3-F1
#
_cell.length_a   1.000
_cell.length_b   1.000
_cell.length_c   1.000
_cell.angle_alpha   90.00
_cell.angle_beta   90.00
_cell.angle_gamma   90.00
#
_symmetry.space_group_name_H-M   'P 1'
#
loop_
_entity.id
_entity.type
_entity.pdbx_description
1 polymer ?
#
loop_
_entity_poly.entity_id
_entity_poly.type
_entity_poly.pdbx_seq_one_letter_code
_entity_poly.pdbx_strand_id
1 'polypeptide(L)'
;MSKTREGSPRPAGPVRQQVSARHLLTVGVGGAAMVGIGVLLASSPGSSGPTVRAFDIELASNESAWGTLPTEPWWIAGTSSTGHGGKSADTAAAQTATVALYCGLICDGADGTEENPDGQNGGLLFGSGGNGWNSTIAAVAGGRGGHAGLFSGSGGNGGDGGAGAAGGRGGNGGLFGGGGGNGGNGGSNDSGDGGAGGKGGNAGLLGSGGAGGNGGNSAVTAPGVNVTGGAGGRGGNATNGNGGKGGDGGDSAGLSGIIRGGAGGAGGFVAGNGTGGDGGAGGDSNLTVVGVSASGIGGSVGGSGDGGDGGDAGNAVGASTTFSDVGGKGGNAGIFGGNGGDGGDGGNAATDGTGSGAAGGSGGQGGRGGLGGDGGAGGDGGDGESVSGPGDGGHGGNGGNGLTGAGGDGGDGGDGASVTGVGTGGNGGNGGKSGQPGAGGTGGNGTTTDGQDGT
;
A
#
# COMPACT_ATOMS: atom_id res chain seq x y z
N MET A 1 -48.41 -53.81 -22.85
CA MET A 1 -48.48 -54.64 -24.08
C MET A 1 -47.94 -53.82 -25.26
N SER A 2 -46.83 -54.26 -25.87
CA SER A 2 -46.36 -54.02 -27.27
C SER A 2 -45.99 -52.56 -27.68
N LYS A 3 -44.87 -52.23 -28.34
CA LYS A 3 -43.79 -52.98 -29.02
C LYS A 3 -42.58 -52.06 -29.27
N THR A 4 -41.39 -52.65 -29.25
CA THR A 4 -40.08 -52.16 -29.74
C THR A 4 -39.92 -52.31 -31.26
N ARG A 5 -39.10 -51.44 -31.90
CA ARG A 5 -38.10 -51.68 -32.99
C ARG A 5 -37.55 -50.34 -33.53
N GLU A 6 -36.27 -50.02 -33.32
CA GLU A 6 -35.07 -50.32 -34.16
C GLU A 6 -34.91 -49.49 -35.45
N GLY A 7 -33.77 -48.78 -35.58
CA GLY A 7 -32.99 -48.74 -36.83
C GLY A 7 -32.81 -47.42 -37.61
N SER A 8 -31.71 -46.70 -37.30
CA SER A 8 -30.85 -45.72 -38.04
C SER A 8 -30.81 -45.73 -39.60
N PRO A 9 -30.02 -44.86 -40.31
CA PRO A 9 -29.44 -43.51 -40.04
C PRO A 9 -29.61 -42.51 -41.23
N ARG A 10 -29.29 -41.21 -41.09
CA ARG A 10 -28.87 -40.30 -42.20
C ARG A 10 -28.17 -39.02 -41.67
N PRO A 11 -27.35 -38.31 -42.46
CA PRO A 11 -25.97 -37.96 -42.09
C PRO A 11 -25.70 -36.46 -41.78
N ALA A 12 -24.46 -36.26 -41.34
CA ALA A 12 -23.78 -35.05 -40.86
C ALA A 12 -23.97 -33.75 -41.65
N GLY A 13 -24.12 -32.66 -40.87
CA GLY A 13 -23.81 -31.27 -41.23
C GLY A 13 -23.19 -30.57 -40.00
N PRO A 14 -22.29 -29.58 -40.16
CA PRO A 14 -21.23 -29.31 -39.19
C PRO A 14 -21.70 -28.44 -38.01
N VAL A 15 -21.52 -28.95 -36.79
CA VAL A 15 -21.56 -28.14 -35.57
C VAL A 15 -20.19 -27.50 -35.39
N ARG A 16 -20.12 -26.18 -35.53
CA ARG A 16 -19.00 -25.38 -35.00
C ARG A 16 -19.05 -25.46 -33.48
N GLN A 17 -18.33 -26.41 -32.90
CA GLN A 17 -18.09 -26.43 -31.47
C GLN A 17 -16.91 -25.51 -31.19
N GLN A 18 -17.20 -24.37 -30.57
CA GLN A 18 -16.22 -23.41 -30.12
C GLN A 18 -15.30 -24.06 -29.07
N VAL A 19 -14.03 -23.72 -29.21
CA VAL A 19 -12.90 -24.09 -28.36
C VAL A 19 -13.22 -23.77 -26.90
N SER A 20 -13.35 -24.81 -26.09
CA SER A 20 -13.30 -24.72 -24.62
C SER A 20 -11.90 -25.05 -24.15
N ALA A 21 -11.27 -24.09 -23.47
CA ALA A 21 -10.29 -24.24 -22.39
C ALA A 21 -9.50 -22.92 -22.26
N ARG A 22 -9.86 -22.08 -21.30
CA ARG A 22 -8.92 -21.07 -20.79
C ARG A 22 -8.63 -21.38 -19.34
N HIS A 23 -7.43 -21.95 -19.15
CA HIS A 23 -6.71 -22.08 -17.90
C HIS A 23 -6.66 -20.73 -17.20
N LEU A 24 -7.22 -20.66 -15.99
CA LEU A 24 -6.91 -19.60 -15.03
C LEU A 24 -5.58 -19.96 -14.38
N LEU A 25 -4.55 -19.20 -14.73
CA LEU A 25 -3.22 -19.31 -14.16
C LEU A 25 -3.23 -18.63 -12.78
N THR A 26 -3.25 -19.45 -11.73
CA THR A 26 -2.97 -19.03 -10.35
C THR A 26 -1.48 -18.70 -10.24
N VAL A 27 -1.15 -17.40 -10.09
CA VAL A 27 0.21 -16.99 -9.72
C VAL A 27 0.24 -16.77 -8.21
N GLY A 28 0.60 -17.82 -7.48
CA GLY A 28 1.07 -17.72 -6.10
C GLY A 28 2.55 -17.34 -6.11
N VAL A 29 2.92 -16.22 -5.47
CA VAL A 29 4.33 -15.85 -5.27
C VAL A 29 4.74 -16.28 -3.88
N GLY A 30 5.46 -17.40 -3.80
CA GLY A 30 6.15 -17.90 -2.62
C GLY A 30 7.66 -18.03 -2.87
N GLY A 31 8.46 -17.34 -2.05
CA GLY A 31 9.69 -17.81 -1.41
C GLY A 31 10.84 -18.48 -2.19
N ALA A 32 11.98 -17.77 -2.18
CA ALA A 32 13.34 -18.20 -1.83
C ALA A 32 14.26 -19.00 -2.82
N ALA A 33 15.39 -18.34 -3.12
CA ALA A 33 16.80 -18.80 -3.16
C ALA A 33 17.19 -20.10 -3.87
N MET A 34 18.19 -20.00 -4.77
CA MET A 34 19.29 -20.98 -4.82
C MET A 34 20.62 -20.38 -5.31
N VAL A 35 21.66 -20.80 -4.61
CA VAL A 35 23.10 -20.62 -4.80
C VAL A 35 23.60 -21.41 -6.02
N GLY A 36 24.58 -20.89 -6.75
CA GLY A 36 25.27 -21.60 -7.82
C GLY A 36 26.69 -21.11 -8.04
N ILE A 37 27.66 -21.79 -7.40
CA ILE A 37 29.10 -21.66 -7.60
C ILE A 37 29.49 -22.42 -8.89
N GLY A 38 30.36 -21.83 -9.73
CA GLY A 38 30.96 -22.51 -10.88
C GLY A 38 32.37 -21.99 -11.16
N VAL A 39 33.37 -22.84 -10.93
CA VAL A 39 34.82 -22.58 -11.03
C VAL A 39 35.42 -23.36 -12.22
N LEU A 40 36.14 -22.61 -13.07
CA LEU A 40 37.36 -22.90 -13.88
C LEU A 40 37.47 -23.93 -15.05
N LEU A 41 38.35 -23.54 -16.00
CA LEU A 41 39.25 -24.28 -16.93
C LEU A 41 38.76 -24.55 -18.37
N ALA A 42 39.51 -24.37 -19.47
CA ALA A 42 40.92 -24.05 -19.72
C ALA A 42 41.16 -23.63 -21.19
N SER A 43 42.21 -22.83 -21.48
CA SER A 43 43.23 -23.14 -22.51
C SER A 43 44.38 -22.11 -22.51
N SER A 44 45.62 -22.59 -22.49
CA SER A 44 46.91 -21.88 -22.70
C SER A 44 47.81 -22.84 -23.51
N PRO A 45 49.01 -22.47 -24.05
CA PRO A 45 49.69 -21.18 -24.10
C PRO A 45 50.26 -20.80 -25.50
N GLY A 46 50.69 -19.54 -25.67
CA GLY A 46 51.49 -19.09 -26.81
C GLY A 46 52.26 -17.82 -26.45
N SER A 47 53.58 -17.95 -26.36
CA SER A 47 54.56 -17.05 -25.75
C SER A 47 54.83 -15.73 -26.50
N SER A 48 54.87 -14.60 -25.76
CA SER A 48 55.84 -13.50 -25.89
C SER A 48 55.74 -12.57 -24.66
N GLY A 49 56.89 -12.21 -24.08
CA GLY A 49 57.06 -11.47 -22.81
C GLY A 49 56.64 -9.99 -22.82
N PRO A 50 56.88 -9.27 -21.71
CA PRO A 50 55.95 -8.29 -21.16
C PRO A 50 56.09 -6.90 -21.79
N THR A 51 54.97 -6.29 -22.17
CA THR A 51 54.86 -4.82 -22.30
C THR A 51 54.04 -4.30 -21.13
N VAL A 52 54.73 -3.88 -20.08
CA VAL A 52 54.15 -2.97 -19.08
C VAL A 52 54.02 -1.61 -19.79
N ARG A 53 52.80 -1.26 -20.21
CA ARG A 53 52.47 0.14 -20.54
C ARG A 53 52.23 0.83 -19.21
N ALA A 54 53.21 1.61 -18.77
CA ALA A 54 53.05 2.56 -17.70
C ALA A 54 51.88 3.50 -18.04
N PHE A 55 50.97 3.68 -17.09
CA PHE A 55 50.06 4.82 -17.11
C PHE A 55 50.82 5.93 -16.39
N ASP A 56 51.28 6.93 -17.14
CA ASP A 56 51.74 8.17 -16.51
C ASP A 56 50.52 8.82 -15.85
N ILE A 57 50.46 8.79 -14.51
CA ILE A 57 49.60 9.70 -13.76
C ILE A 57 50.38 11.01 -13.68
N GLU A 58 50.08 11.92 -14.60
CA GLU A 58 50.59 13.28 -14.54
C GLU A 58 49.90 14.01 -13.37
N LEU A 59 50.58 14.11 -12.22
CA LEU A 59 50.18 15.03 -11.16
C LEU A 59 50.40 16.46 -11.68
N ALA A 60 49.33 17.10 -12.13
CA ALA A 60 49.30 18.54 -12.29
C ALA A 60 49.50 19.17 -10.91
N SER A 61 50.75 19.45 -10.57
CA SER A 61 51.13 20.22 -9.38
C SER A 61 50.88 21.68 -9.69
N ASN A 62 49.71 22.20 -9.36
CA ASN A 62 49.48 23.64 -9.28
C ASN A 62 50.12 24.14 -7.98
N GLU A 63 51.23 24.85 -8.14
CA GLU A 63 51.98 25.48 -7.07
C GLU A 63 51.13 26.56 -6.37
N SER A 64 50.35 26.18 -5.37
CA SER A 64 49.75 27.14 -4.44
C SER A 64 50.77 27.49 -3.36
N ALA A 65 51.32 28.70 -3.48
CA ALA A 65 52.20 29.31 -2.49
C ALA A 65 51.61 29.18 -1.07
N TRP A 66 52.48 28.79 -0.14
CA TRP A 66 52.13 28.52 1.26
C TRP A 66 51.64 29.79 1.97
N GLY A 67 50.33 29.87 2.21
CA GLY A 67 49.70 30.87 3.07
C GLY A 67 48.95 30.16 4.20
N THR A 68 49.47 30.31 5.42
CA THR A 68 48.86 30.06 6.76
C THR A 68 47.80 28.96 6.88
N LEU A 69 48.15 27.88 7.58
CA LEU A 69 47.26 26.81 8.04
C LEU A 69 45.97 27.38 8.68
N PRO A 70 44.76 26.98 8.25
CA PRO A 70 43.54 27.35 8.96
C PRO A 70 43.47 26.58 10.29
N THR A 71 43.18 27.31 11.36
CA THR A 71 43.08 26.83 12.75
C THR A 71 41.79 26.09 13.06
N GLU A 72 41.00 25.67 12.07
CA GLU A 72 39.78 24.91 12.30
C GLU A 72 39.75 23.65 11.43
N PRO A 73 39.38 22.48 12.00
CA PRO A 73 39.49 21.22 11.31
C PRO A 73 38.49 21.12 10.16
N TRP A 74 38.92 20.46 9.09
CA TRP A 74 38.30 20.36 7.76
C TRP A 74 36.86 19.78 7.70
N TRP A 75 36.27 19.45 8.84
CA TRP A 75 34.89 18.96 8.96
C TRP A 75 33.85 20.05 9.30
N ILE A 76 34.25 21.32 9.45
CA ILE A 76 33.33 22.44 9.78
C ILE A 76 32.95 23.32 8.56
N ALA A 77 33.69 23.31 7.45
CA ALA A 77 33.43 24.22 6.31
C ALA A 77 32.79 23.50 5.11
N GLY A 78 31.52 23.13 5.22
CA GLY A 78 30.65 23.03 4.06
C GLY A 78 30.23 24.45 3.67
N THR A 79 30.64 24.93 2.50
CA THR A 79 30.25 26.25 2.01
C THR A 79 28.73 26.32 1.85
N SER A 80 28.06 26.99 2.78
CA SER A 80 26.68 27.41 2.65
C SER A 80 26.59 28.47 1.55
N SER A 81 26.14 28.10 0.35
CA SER A 81 25.69 29.04 -0.65
C SER A 81 24.24 29.46 -0.34
N THR A 82 24.04 30.25 0.70
CA THR A 82 22.91 31.19 0.76
C THR A 82 23.33 32.44 0.01
N GLY A 83 22.73 32.71 -1.16
CA GLY A 83 23.06 33.91 -1.93
C GLY A 83 22.01 34.28 -2.95
N HIS A 84 21.03 35.09 -2.53
CA HIS A 84 20.31 35.96 -3.45
C HIS A 84 21.20 37.15 -3.83
N GLY A 85 21.38 37.36 -5.14
CA GLY A 85 21.66 38.66 -5.76
C GLY A 85 23.12 39.10 -5.88
N GLY A 86 23.66 39.06 -7.10
CA GLY A 86 24.86 39.83 -7.48
C GLY A 86 25.57 39.29 -8.71
N LYS A 87 25.61 40.08 -9.80
CA LYS A 87 26.19 39.71 -11.09
C LYS A 87 27.71 39.55 -11.04
N SER A 88 28.24 38.48 -11.65
CA SER A 88 29.36 38.55 -12.62
C SER A 88 29.49 37.22 -13.35
N ALA A 89 29.54 37.30 -14.68
CA ALA A 89 29.82 36.19 -15.57
C ALA A 89 31.30 35.80 -15.45
N ASP A 90 31.62 34.51 -15.38
CA ASP A 90 32.52 33.90 -16.35
C ASP A 90 32.64 32.37 -16.22
N THR A 91 32.69 31.75 -17.40
CA THR A 91 33.11 30.37 -17.71
C THR A 91 32.27 29.20 -17.21
N ALA A 92 31.31 28.85 -18.08
CA ALA A 92 30.74 27.51 -18.21
C ALA A 92 31.83 26.45 -18.43
N ALA A 93 32.18 25.71 -17.38
CA ALA A 93 32.54 24.32 -17.51
C ALA A 93 31.32 23.54 -17.01
N ALA A 94 30.65 22.86 -17.93
CA ALA A 94 29.56 21.94 -17.63
C ALA A 94 30.08 20.91 -16.61
N GLN A 95 29.82 21.18 -15.32
CA GLN A 95 29.76 20.13 -14.33
C GLN A 95 28.60 19.26 -14.78
N THR A 96 28.93 18.20 -15.51
CA THR A 96 28.07 17.06 -15.73
C THR A 96 27.43 16.76 -14.37
N ALA A 97 26.14 17.04 -14.26
CA ALA A 97 25.36 16.97 -13.04
C ALA A 97 25.36 15.52 -12.54
N THR A 98 26.41 15.17 -11.81
CA THR A 98 26.37 14.08 -10.86
C THR A 98 25.70 14.70 -9.65
N VAL A 99 24.39 14.52 -9.54
CA VAL A 99 23.70 14.78 -8.27
C VAL A 99 24.44 13.94 -7.25
N ALA A 100 25.24 14.57 -6.41
CA ALA A 100 25.96 13.86 -5.37
C ALA A 100 24.89 13.15 -4.54
N LEU A 101 24.94 11.83 -4.50
CA LEU A 101 23.99 10.98 -3.77
C LEU A 101 23.87 11.40 -2.30
N TYR A 102 24.83 12.17 -1.77
CA TYR A 102 24.88 12.75 -0.44
C TYR A 102 25.42 14.19 -0.54
N CYS A 103 24.94 15.11 0.29
CA CYS A 103 25.37 16.52 0.29
C CYS A 103 26.75 16.77 0.97
N GLY A 104 27.40 15.74 1.53
CA GLY A 104 28.61 15.86 2.33
C GLY A 104 28.69 14.80 3.45
N LEU A 105 29.58 14.98 4.43
CA LEU A 105 29.64 14.10 5.62
C LEU A 105 28.53 14.42 6.64
N ILE A 106 28.24 15.71 6.82
CA ILE A 106 27.26 16.25 7.77
C ILE A 106 26.50 17.37 7.06
N CYS A 107 25.23 17.13 6.73
CA CYS A 107 24.36 18.11 6.07
C CYS A 107 22.95 17.53 5.92
N ASP A 108 21.94 18.38 5.87
CA ASP A 108 20.62 17.95 5.42
C ASP A 108 20.56 17.95 3.88
N GLY A 109 19.87 16.97 3.32
CA GLY A 109 19.66 16.86 1.88
C GLY A 109 18.75 17.97 1.37
N ALA A 110 19.06 18.50 0.18
CA ALA A 110 18.20 19.46 -0.48
C ALA A 110 16.89 18.82 -0.97
N ASP A 111 15.78 19.56 -0.88
CA ASP A 111 14.50 19.15 -1.46
C ASP A 111 14.60 19.03 -2.99
N GLY A 112 13.83 18.11 -3.55
CA GLY A 112 13.68 17.93 -4.99
C GLY A 112 13.02 19.13 -5.66
N THR A 113 13.37 19.35 -6.92
CA THR A 113 12.80 20.37 -7.80
C THR A 113 12.16 19.73 -9.03
N GLU A 114 11.52 20.51 -9.88
CA GLU A 114 10.97 20.00 -11.15
C GLU A 114 12.05 19.35 -12.04
N GLU A 115 13.26 19.94 -12.10
CA GLU A 115 14.38 19.40 -12.88
C GLU A 115 15.08 18.20 -12.22
N ASN A 116 15.06 18.14 -10.88
CA ASN A 116 15.56 17.01 -10.11
C ASN A 116 14.53 16.60 -9.05
N PRO A 117 13.52 15.78 -9.43
CA PRO A 117 12.36 15.50 -8.58
C PRO A 117 12.71 14.84 -7.26
N ASP A 118 13.72 13.99 -7.22
CA ASP A 118 14.09 13.28 -6.01
C ASP A 118 14.83 14.19 -5.04
N GLY A 119 14.39 14.18 -3.78
CA GLY A 119 15.09 14.81 -2.66
C GLY A 119 16.45 14.17 -2.47
N GLN A 120 17.46 15.01 -2.22
CA GLN A 120 18.82 14.54 -1.97
C GLN A 120 18.89 13.81 -0.62
N ASN A 121 19.76 12.79 -0.51
CA ASN A 121 20.03 12.21 0.80
C ASN A 121 20.78 13.22 1.69
N GLY A 122 20.60 13.09 3.00
CA GLY A 122 21.41 13.77 3.99
C GLY A 122 22.88 13.39 3.91
N GLY A 123 23.71 13.96 4.77
CA GLY A 123 25.13 13.68 4.82
C GLY A 123 25.42 12.22 5.14
N LEU A 124 26.54 11.68 4.65
CA LEU A 124 26.89 10.26 4.81
C LEU A 124 26.81 9.79 6.28
N LEU A 125 27.22 10.65 7.22
CA LEU A 125 27.23 10.33 8.65
C LEU A 125 25.97 10.86 9.35
N PHE A 126 25.64 12.12 9.12
CA PHE A 126 24.53 12.79 9.80
C PHE A 126 23.76 13.71 8.84
N GLY A 127 22.47 13.83 9.13
CA GLY A 127 21.57 14.77 8.51
C GLY A 127 20.32 14.10 7.96
N SER A 128 19.29 14.89 7.75
CA SER A 128 18.00 14.46 7.25
C SER A 128 18.00 14.40 5.73
N GLY A 129 17.17 13.55 5.14
CA GLY A 129 16.95 13.58 3.71
C GLY A 129 16.04 14.74 3.29
N GLY A 130 16.25 15.27 2.09
CA GLY A 130 15.35 16.27 1.50
C GLY A 130 14.05 15.65 1.02
N ASN A 131 12.98 16.43 0.98
CA ASN A 131 11.69 16.00 0.47
C ASN A 131 11.73 15.82 -1.05
N GLY A 132 10.95 14.89 -1.56
CA GLY A 132 10.71 14.78 -3.00
C GLY A 132 9.83 15.93 -3.51
N TRP A 133 9.98 16.27 -4.78
CA TRP A 133 9.19 17.29 -5.44
C TRP A 133 7.74 16.84 -5.63
N ASN A 134 6.80 17.72 -5.30
CA ASN A 134 5.38 17.54 -5.62
C ASN A 134 5.16 17.84 -7.10
N SER A 135 4.80 16.81 -7.86
CA SER A 135 4.63 16.94 -9.30
C SER A 135 3.38 17.74 -9.64
N THR A 136 3.56 18.80 -10.42
CA THR A 136 2.48 19.61 -10.99
C THR A 136 2.14 19.18 -12.43
N ILE A 137 2.83 18.16 -12.96
CA ILE A 137 2.71 17.71 -14.35
C ILE A 137 1.91 16.41 -14.38
N ALA A 138 0.84 16.38 -15.18
CA ALA A 138 0.01 15.20 -15.38
C ALA A 138 0.85 13.98 -15.82
N ALA A 139 0.50 12.81 -15.28
CA ALA A 139 1.20 11.53 -15.50
C ALA A 139 2.68 11.50 -15.07
N VAL A 140 3.21 12.54 -14.42
CA VAL A 140 4.56 12.54 -13.85
C VAL A 140 4.48 12.25 -12.36
N ALA A 141 5.17 11.21 -11.93
CA ALA A 141 5.20 10.79 -10.54
C ALA A 141 5.85 11.84 -9.64
N GLY A 142 5.44 11.84 -8.38
CA GLY A 142 6.09 12.64 -7.35
C GLY A 142 7.52 12.17 -7.09
N GLY A 143 8.38 13.11 -6.74
CA GLY A 143 9.77 12.84 -6.40
C GLY A 143 9.90 11.98 -5.16
N ARG A 144 10.92 11.14 -5.08
CA ARG A 144 11.21 10.36 -3.87
C ARG A 144 11.83 11.27 -2.80
N GLY A 145 11.49 11.02 -1.55
CA GLY A 145 12.21 11.60 -0.42
C GLY A 145 13.60 10.99 -0.28
N GLY A 146 14.57 11.82 0.07
CA GLY A 146 15.94 11.41 0.32
C GLY A 146 16.07 10.63 1.62
N HIS A 147 17.06 9.74 1.69
CA HIS A 147 17.42 9.04 2.91
C HIS A 147 18.19 9.94 3.88
N ALA A 148 18.03 9.70 5.18
CA ALA A 148 18.89 10.31 6.19
C ALA A 148 20.32 9.73 6.17
N GLY A 149 21.21 10.39 6.89
CA GLY A 149 22.58 9.95 7.12
C GLY A 149 22.68 8.67 7.95
N LEU A 150 23.82 7.98 7.85
CA LEU A 150 24.00 6.65 8.42
C LEU A 150 23.68 6.60 9.92
N PHE A 151 24.14 7.58 10.71
CA PHE A 151 24.03 7.50 12.16
C PHE A 151 22.70 8.03 12.68
N SER A 152 22.28 9.20 12.19
CA SER A 152 21.05 9.85 12.64
C SER A 152 20.50 10.81 11.59
N GLY A 153 19.18 10.94 11.59
CA GLY A 153 18.41 11.86 10.75
C GLY A 153 17.08 11.25 10.36
N SER A 154 16.10 12.09 10.01
CA SER A 154 14.84 11.62 9.43
C SER A 154 14.95 11.49 7.91
N GLY A 155 14.28 10.49 7.34
CA GLY A 155 14.08 10.45 5.90
C GLY A 155 13.18 11.60 5.44
N GLY A 156 13.42 12.10 4.23
CA GLY A 156 12.56 13.11 3.61
C GLY A 156 11.23 12.51 3.14
N ASN A 157 10.18 13.32 3.06
CA ASN A 157 8.90 12.86 2.55
C ASN A 157 8.96 12.64 1.03
N GLY A 158 8.20 11.68 0.51
CA GLY A 158 7.93 11.58 -0.92
C GLY A 158 7.01 12.72 -1.36
N GLY A 159 7.22 13.23 -2.56
CA GLY A 159 6.37 14.26 -3.14
C GLY A 159 5.10 13.68 -3.76
N ASP A 160 4.06 14.49 -3.91
CA ASP A 160 2.79 14.08 -4.51
C ASP A 160 2.92 13.84 -6.02
N GLY A 161 2.16 12.87 -6.54
CA GLY A 161 2.05 12.63 -7.98
C GLY A 161 1.19 13.67 -8.69
N GLY A 162 1.57 14.04 -9.91
CA GLY A 162 0.70 14.83 -10.77
C GLY A 162 -0.50 13.99 -11.21
N ALA A 163 -1.48 14.60 -11.89
CA ALA A 163 -2.76 13.94 -12.20
C ALA A 163 -2.60 12.52 -12.80
N GLY A 164 -3.22 11.52 -12.15
CA GLY A 164 -3.13 10.10 -12.52
C GLY A 164 -1.78 9.42 -12.27
N ALA A 165 -0.80 10.13 -11.71
CA ALA A 165 0.56 9.62 -11.47
C ALA A 165 0.75 9.22 -10.01
N ALA A 166 1.67 8.28 -9.78
CA ALA A 166 1.96 7.81 -8.44
C ALA A 166 2.67 8.88 -7.58
N GLY A 167 2.40 8.84 -6.27
CA GLY A 167 3.16 9.56 -5.27
C GLY A 167 4.56 8.99 -5.08
N GLY A 168 5.48 9.85 -4.69
CA GLY A 168 6.86 9.53 -4.38
C GLY A 168 6.99 8.71 -3.09
N ARG A 169 8.01 7.87 -3.00
CA ARG A 169 8.29 7.13 -1.76
C ARG A 169 8.96 8.03 -0.74
N GLY A 170 8.64 7.86 0.54
CA GLY A 170 9.37 8.46 1.64
C GLY A 170 10.78 7.85 1.79
N GLY A 171 11.70 8.67 2.28
CA GLY A 171 13.07 8.28 2.57
C GLY A 171 13.19 7.53 3.89
N ASN A 172 14.24 6.73 4.02
CA ASN A 172 14.52 5.99 5.25
C ASN A 172 15.22 6.89 6.28
N GLY A 173 14.93 6.69 7.57
CA GLY A 173 15.65 7.29 8.69
C GLY A 173 17.06 6.70 8.87
N GLY A 174 17.88 7.38 9.70
CA GLY A 174 19.23 6.92 10.04
C GLY A 174 19.24 5.64 10.87
N LEU A 175 20.37 4.91 10.85
CA LEU A 175 20.48 3.57 11.43
C LEU A 175 20.24 3.53 12.94
N PHE A 176 20.69 4.53 13.70
CA PHE A 176 20.54 4.52 15.17
C PHE A 176 19.40 5.39 15.68
N GLY A 177 18.99 6.41 14.91
CA GLY A 177 17.93 7.33 15.31
C GLY A 177 17.35 8.11 14.13
N GLY A 178 16.01 8.24 14.14
CA GLY A 178 15.26 9.05 13.20
C GLY A 178 14.15 8.27 12.50
N GLY A 179 13.05 8.97 12.23
CA GLY A 179 11.88 8.38 11.57
C GLY A 179 12.08 8.25 10.06
N GLY A 180 11.32 7.35 9.46
CA GLY A 180 11.15 7.35 8.00
C GLY A 180 10.25 8.51 7.56
N GLY A 181 10.50 9.03 6.36
CA GLY A 181 9.64 10.03 5.75
C GLY A 181 8.34 9.42 5.24
N ASN A 182 7.28 10.22 5.17
CA ASN A 182 5.99 9.77 4.65
C ASN A 182 6.06 9.56 3.13
N GLY A 183 5.24 8.66 2.59
CA GLY A 183 5.00 8.58 1.16
C GLY A 183 4.15 9.77 0.69
N GLY A 184 4.39 10.24 -0.53
CA GLY A 184 3.55 11.26 -1.16
C GLY A 184 2.24 10.66 -1.68
N ASN A 185 1.22 11.48 -1.83
CA ASN A 185 -0.08 11.04 -2.32
C ASN A 185 -0.03 10.78 -3.83
N GLY A 186 -0.86 9.85 -4.30
CA GLY A 186 -1.12 9.70 -5.73
C GLY A 186 -1.95 10.86 -6.27
N GLY A 187 -1.70 11.25 -7.52
CA GLY A 187 -2.43 12.34 -8.15
C GLY A 187 -3.82 11.92 -8.61
N SER A 188 -4.83 12.72 -8.29
CA SER A 188 -6.20 12.51 -8.76
C SER A 188 -6.32 12.67 -10.27
N ASN A 189 -7.29 12.01 -10.90
CA ASN A 189 -7.48 12.01 -12.35
C ASN A 189 -8.95 12.08 -12.75
N ASP A 190 -9.35 13.18 -13.37
CA ASP A 190 -10.72 13.39 -13.86
C ASP A 190 -10.96 12.81 -15.27
N SER A 191 -10.02 12.02 -15.78
CA SER A 191 -10.09 11.44 -17.13
C SER A 191 -9.58 10.01 -17.20
N GLY A 192 -9.41 9.36 -16.05
CA GLY A 192 -8.91 7.99 -15.95
C GLY A 192 -8.66 7.58 -14.51
N ASP A 193 -7.80 6.58 -14.34
CA ASP A 193 -7.44 6.06 -13.02
C ASP A 193 -6.63 7.08 -12.20
N GLY A 194 -6.84 7.04 -10.90
CA GLY A 194 -6.09 7.79 -9.91
C GLY A 194 -4.71 7.18 -9.68
N GLY A 195 -3.73 8.03 -9.37
CA GLY A 195 -2.38 7.59 -9.09
C GLY A 195 -2.28 6.81 -7.78
N ALA A 196 -1.39 5.83 -7.69
CA ALA A 196 -1.14 5.14 -6.43
C ALA A 196 -0.38 6.03 -5.42
N GLY A 197 -0.69 5.90 -4.13
CA GLY A 197 0.05 6.51 -3.04
C GLY A 197 1.47 5.94 -2.89
N GLY A 198 2.39 6.79 -2.49
CA GLY A 198 3.78 6.47 -2.22
C GLY A 198 3.95 5.66 -0.94
N LYS A 199 4.94 4.78 -0.88
CA LYS A 199 5.26 4.06 0.36
C LYS A 199 5.95 4.98 1.36
N GLY A 200 5.64 4.85 2.64
CA GLY A 200 6.41 5.42 3.72
C GLY A 200 7.81 4.80 3.83
N GLY A 201 8.75 5.59 4.30
CA GLY A 201 10.13 5.18 4.54
C GLY A 201 10.27 4.44 5.86
N ASN A 202 11.28 3.58 5.96
CA ASN A 202 11.54 2.82 7.18
C ASN A 202 12.33 3.66 8.19
N ALA A 203 12.08 3.46 9.48
CA ALA A 203 12.99 3.90 10.54
C ALA A 203 14.15 2.92 10.73
N GLY A 204 15.23 3.41 11.33
CA GLY A 204 16.35 2.58 11.80
C GLY A 204 16.06 1.88 13.12
N LEU A 205 17.05 1.83 14.00
CA LEU A 205 16.97 1.19 15.31
C LEU A 205 15.94 1.88 16.20
N LEU A 206 15.99 3.21 16.31
CA LEU A 206 15.05 4.02 17.09
C LEU A 206 14.30 4.99 16.17
N GLY A 207 12.98 4.94 16.19
CA GLY A 207 12.12 5.84 15.43
C GLY A 207 10.87 5.16 14.89
N SER A 208 9.96 5.95 14.33
CA SER A 208 8.75 5.45 13.68
C SER A 208 8.91 5.38 12.18
N GLY A 209 8.32 4.35 11.55
CA GLY A 209 8.17 4.32 10.10
C GLY A 209 7.28 5.46 9.62
N GLY A 210 7.54 5.97 8.41
CA GLY A 210 6.70 6.99 7.80
C GLY A 210 5.37 6.42 7.34
N ALA A 211 4.30 7.22 7.32
CA ALA A 211 3.01 6.79 6.78
C ALA A 211 3.10 6.56 5.26
N GLY A 212 2.28 5.66 4.72
CA GLY A 212 2.01 5.60 3.29
C GLY A 212 1.19 6.81 2.84
N GLY A 213 1.40 7.27 1.61
CA GLY A 213 0.57 8.31 1.01
C GLY A 213 -0.76 7.74 0.53
N ASN A 214 -1.79 8.57 0.45
CA ASN A 214 -3.10 8.16 -0.02
C ASN A 214 -3.09 7.95 -1.55
N GLY A 215 -3.99 7.09 -2.02
CA GLY A 215 -4.28 6.96 -3.44
C GLY A 215 -5.00 8.19 -3.98
N GLY A 216 -4.75 8.52 -5.24
CA GLY A 216 -5.43 9.60 -5.94
C GLY A 216 -6.86 9.21 -6.33
N ASN A 217 -7.76 10.18 -6.32
CA ASN A 217 -9.16 9.94 -6.69
C ASN A 217 -9.29 9.80 -8.21
N SER A 218 -10.35 9.14 -8.65
CA SER A 218 -10.71 9.05 -10.07
C SER A 218 -12.11 9.60 -10.30
N ALA A 219 -12.31 10.34 -11.37
CA ALA A 219 -13.65 10.75 -11.79
C ALA A 219 -13.76 10.68 -13.32
N VAL A 220 -14.75 9.99 -13.87
CA VAL A 220 -14.98 10.02 -15.33
C VAL A 220 -16.45 10.28 -15.66
N THR A 221 -16.67 11.33 -16.45
CA THR A 221 -18.00 11.74 -16.92
C THR A 221 -18.39 11.11 -18.26
N ALA A 222 -17.45 10.44 -18.94
CA ALA A 222 -17.72 9.74 -20.20
C ALA A 222 -18.38 8.37 -19.96
N PRO A 223 -19.42 8.00 -20.73
CA PRO A 223 -20.09 6.70 -20.59
C PRO A 223 -19.20 5.54 -21.08
N GLY A 224 -19.26 4.42 -20.37
CA GLY A 224 -18.62 3.16 -20.77
C GLY A 224 -17.13 3.06 -20.46
N VAL A 225 -16.60 3.94 -19.61
CA VAL A 225 -15.20 3.95 -19.20
C VAL A 225 -15.09 3.32 -17.82
N ASN A 226 -14.19 2.35 -17.70
CA ASN A 226 -13.84 1.79 -16.40
C ASN A 226 -12.82 2.70 -15.73
N VAL A 227 -13.01 3.00 -14.45
CA VAL A 227 -12.01 3.72 -13.65
C VAL A 227 -11.78 3.07 -12.31
N THR A 228 -10.58 3.26 -11.79
CA THR A 228 -10.20 2.77 -10.48
C THR A 228 -9.38 3.81 -9.72
N GLY A 229 -9.78 4.04 -8.47
CA GLY A 229 -9.07 4.89 -7.52
C GLY A 229 -7.67 4.38 -7.28
N GLY A 230 -6.75 5.29 -6.99
CA GLY A 230 -5.38 4.94 -6.67
C GLY A 230 -5.32 4.06 -5.44
N ALA A 231 -4.45 3.04 -5.44
CA ALA A 231 -4.20 2.30 -4.20
C ALA A 231 -3.41 3.16 -3.21
N GLY A 232 -3.72 3.08 -1.92
CA GLY A 232 -2.95 3.66 -0.84
C GLY A 232 -1.56 3.05 -0.70
N GLY A 233 -0.62 3.88 -0.25
CA GLY A 233 0.76 3.53 -0.01
C GLY A 233 0.93 2.66 1.23
N ARG A 234 1.95 1.81 1.25
CA ARG A 234 2.28 1.07 2.49
C ARG A 234 3.00 1.97 3.48
N GLY A 235 2.68 1.84 4.76
CA GLY A 235 3.47 2.40 5.85
C GLY A 235 4.87 1.80 5.93
N GLY A 236 5.80 2.59 6.46
CA GLY A 236 7.18 2.21 6.68
C GLY A 236 7.36 1.35 7.93
N ASN A 237 8.37 0.50 7.92
CA ASN A 237 8.68 -0.35 9.07
C ASN A 237 9.49 0.39 10.13
N ALA A 238 9.51 -0.14 11.36
CA ALA A 238 10.38 0.29 12.43
C ALA A 238 11.06 -0.89 13.14
N THR A 239 12.19 -0.63 13.81
CA THR A 239 12.81 -1.61 14.71
C THR A 239 12.29 -1.41 16.12
N ASN A 240 12.57 -0.26 16.74
CA ASN A 240 11.98 0.14 18.02
C ASN A 240 11.28 1.50 17.87
N GLY A 241 9.97 1.50 18.10
CA GLY A 241 9.06 2.59 17.75
C GLY A 241 7.88 2.07 16.95
N ASN A 242 7.07 2.97 16.41
CA ASN A 242 5.80 2.59 15.78
C ASN A 242 5.98 2.36 14.29
N GLY A 243 5.29 1.36 13.74
CA GLY A 243 5.14 1.21 12.29
C GLY A 243 4.36 2.40 11.72
N GLY A 244 4.67 2.79 10.48
CA GLY A 244 3.91 3.80 9.78
C GLY A 244 2.52 3.27 9.39
N LYS A 245 1.50 4.12 9.39
CA LYS A 245 0.17 3.72 8.89
C LYS A 245 0.19 3.50 7.38
N GLY A 246 -0.66 2.62 6.86
CA GLY A 246 -1.00 2.58 5.44
C GLY A 246 -1.75 3.84 5.03
N GLY A 247 -1.57 4.27 3.78
CA GLY A 247 -2.40 5.34 3.21
C GLY A 247 -3.73 4.80 2.73
N ASP A 248 -4.74 5.65 2.66
CA ASP A 248 -6.07 5.25 2.21
C ASP A 248 -6.11 5.06 0.68
N GLY A 249 -7.02 4.23 0.20
CA GLY A 249 -7.34 4.15 -1.22
C GLY A 249 -8.05 5.41 -1.71
N GLY A 250 -7.84 5.78 -2.97
CA GLY A 250 -8.53 6.91 -3.59
C GLY A 250 -9.96 6.56 -3.99
N ASP A 251 -10.86 7.53 -3.93
CA ASP A 251 -12.25 7.33 -4.31
C ASP A 251 -12.41 7.25 -5.83
N SER A 252 -13.54 6.72 -6.29
CA SER A 252 -13.90 6.74 -7.71
C SER A 252 -15.33 7.16 -7.97
N ALA A 253 -15.52 8.04 -8.96
CA ALA A 253 -16.81 8.45 -9.45
C ALA A 253 -16.95 8.20 -10.96
N GLY A 254 -18.09 7.68 -11.41
CA GLY A 254 -18.32 7.46 -12.83
C GLY A 254 -19.77 7.50 -13.29
N LEU A 255 -19.93 7.76 -14.59
CA LEU A 255 -21.24 7.74 -15.25
C LEU A 255 -21.71 6.29 -15.53
N SER A 256 -20.93 5.52 -16.28
CA SER A 256 -21.24 4.14 -16.66
C SER A 256 -19.94 3.37 -16.95
N GLY A 257 -19.89 2.09 -16.59
CA GLY A 257 -18.68 1.27 -16.64
C GLY A 257 -18.37 0.68 -15.26
N ILE A 258 -17.26 -0.02 -15.13
CA ILE A 258 -16.80 -0.57 -13.84
C ILE A 258 -16.06 0.53 -13.08
N ILE A 259 -16.56 0.90 -11.88
CA ILE A 259 -16.04 2.02 -11.09
C ILE A 259 -15.56 1.46 -9.76
N ARG A 260 -14.27 1.45 -9.47
CA ARG A 260 -13.75 0.84 -8.23
C ARG A 260 -13.00 1.84 -7.39
N GLY A 261 -13.22 1.84 -6.09
CA GLY A 261 -12.35 2.54 -5.16
C GLY A 261 -10.96 1.92 -5.14
N GLY A 262 -9.99 2.69 -4.67
CA GLY A 262 -8.63 2.24 -4.50
C GLY A 262 -8.47 1.29 -3.31
N ALA A 263 -7.52 0.36 -3.39
CA ALA A 263 -7.12 -0.47 -2.25
C ALA A 263 -6.51 0.38 -1.13
N GLY A 264 -6.80 0.06 0.14
CA GLY A 264 -6.09 0.64 1.27
C GLY A 264 -4.65 0.14 1.36
N GLY A 265 -3.78 0.95 1.95
CA GLY A 265 -2.37 0.64 2.15
C GLY A 265 -2.13 -0.30 3.33
N ALA A 266 -1.13 -1.18 3.22
CA ALA A 266 -0.69 -1.95 4.39
C ALA A 266 0.04 -1.07 5.41
N GLY A 267 -0.24 -1.27 6.70
CA GLY A 267 0.54 -0.69 7.77
C GLY A 267 1.96 -1.25 7.89
N GLY A 268 2.80 -0.54 8.64
CA GLY A 268 4.21 -0.81 8.82
C GLY A 268 4.51 -1.88 9.86
N PHE A 269 5.54 -2.69 9.60
CA PHE A 269 5.97 -3.74 10.51
C PHE A 269 6.90 -3.24 11.63
N VAL A 270 6.81 -3.81 12.84
CA VAL A 270 7.75 -3.53 13.94
C VAL A 270 8.49 -4.79 14.43
N ALA A 271 9.82 -4.76 14.46
CA ALA A 271 10.62 -5.93 14.86
C ALA A 271 10.88 -6.05 16.38
N GLY A 272 11.14 -4.92 17.04
CA GLY A 272 11.52 -4.76 18.44
C GLY A 272 10.37 -4.20 19.27
N ASN A 273 10.62 -3.27 20.21
CA ASN A 273 9.55 -2.72 21.04
C ASN A 273 8.75 -1.65 20.28
N GLY A 274 7.43 -1.81 20.14
CA GLY A 274 6.53 -0.78 19.63
C GLY A 274 5.20 -1.33 19.11
N THR A 275 4.36 -0.47 18.53
CA THR A 275 3.09 -0.90 17.92
C THR A 275 3.24 -1.01 16.41
N GLY A 276 2.62 -2.04 15.83
CA GLY A 276 2.45 -2.08 14.37
C GLY A 276 1.71 -0.84 13.86
N GLY A 277 1.93 -0.44 12.61
CA GLY A 277 1.15 0.64 12.01
C GLY A 277 -0.16 0.12 11.45
N ASP A 278 -1.25 0.88 11.55
CA ASP A 278 -2.59 0.47 11.06
C ASP A 278 -2.63 0.36 9.52
N GLY A 279 -3.56 -0.44 9.00
CA GLY A 279 -3.92 -0.41 7.59
C GLY A 279 -4.65 0.88 7.21
N GLY A 280 -4.51 1.31 5.96
CA GLY A 280 -5.34 2.38 5.39
C GLY A 280 -6.69 1.83 4.93
N ALA A 281 -7.71 2.68 4.93
CA ALA A 281 -9.04 2.35 4.46
C ALA A 281 -9.09 2.18 2.94
N GLY A 282 -10.06 1.43 2.44
CA GLY A 282 -10.37 1.38 1.02
C GLY A 282 -11.09 2.64 0.55
N GLY A 283 -10.86 3.02 -0.71
CA GLY A 283 -11.58 4.13 -1.33
C GLY A 283 -13.02 3.77 -1.67
N ASP A 284 -13.88 4.78 -1.71
CA ASP A 284 -15.28 4.65 -2.09
C ASP A 284 -15.44 4.53 -3.60
N SER A 285 -16.59 4.01 -4.03
CA SER A 285 -17.00 4.01 -5.43
C SER A 285 -18.45 4.46 -5.60
N ASN A 286 -18.64 5.47 -6.44
CA ASN A 286 -19.94 6.05 -6.77
C ASN A 286 -20.21 5.98 -8.27
N LEU A 287 -21.26 5.26 -8.64
CA LEU A 287 -21.68 5.00 -9.99
C LEU A 287 -23.11 5.48 -10.23
N THR A 288 -23.27 6.38 -11.18
CA THR A 288 -24.57 7.04 -11.40
C THR A 288 -25.50 6.32 -12.38
N VAL A 289 -25.03 5.35 -13.20
CA VAL A 289 -25.88 4.70 -14.24
C VAL A 289 -25.78 3.15 -14.32
N VAL A 290 -24.69 2.51 -14.75
CA VAL A 290 -24.61 1.01 -14.86
C VAL A 290 -23.18 0.50 -14.70
N GLY A 291 -22.97 -0.55 -13.87
CA GLY A 291 -21.64 -1.12 -13.56
C GLY A 291 -21.49 -1.72 -12.15
N VAL A 292 -20.25 -2.07 -11.78
CA VAL A 292 -19.87 -2.73 -10.51
C VAL A 292 -18.95 -1.80 -9.72
N SER A 293 -19.32 -1.52 -8.48
CA SER A 293 -18.47 -0.90 -7.44
C SER A 293 -17.74 -1.94 -6.62
N ALA A 294 -16.59 -1.56 -6.06
CA ALA A 294 -15.71 -2.40 -5.27
C ALA A 294 -14.75 -1.46 -4.52
N SER A 295 -14.67 -1.51 -3.20
CA SER A 295 -13.77 -0.69 -2.40
C SER A 295 -12.40 -1.32 -2.13
N GLY A 296 -11.53 -0.59 -1.45
CA GLY A 296 -10.25 -1.16 -1.06
C GLY A 296 -10.30 -2.17 0.08
N ILE A 297 -9.39 -3.15 0.05
CA ILE A 297 -9.07 -4.02 1.18
C ILE A 297 -8.17 -3.25 2.14
N GLY A 298 -8.47 -3.25 3.44
CA GLY A 298 -7.59 -2.63 4.44
C GLY A 298 -6.28 -3.36 4.71
N GLY A 299 -5.28 -2.59 5.13
CA GLY A 299 -3.92 -3.07 5.35
C GLY A 299 -3.72 -4.06 6.49
N SER A 300 -2.82 -5.04 6.32
CA SER A 300 -2.41 -5.98 7.38
C SER A 300 -1.12 -5.57 8.09
N VAL A 301 -1.03 -5.82 9.40
CA VAL A 301 0.10 -5.40 10.25
C VAL A 301 0.85 -6.60 10.85
N GLY A 302 2.14 -6.44 11.11
CA GLY A 302 2.88 -7.34 12.01
C GLY A 302 3.76 -6.51 12.93
N GLY A 303 3.82 -6.85 14.20
CA GLY A 303 4.65 -6.13 15.14
C GLY A 303 5.05 -6.99 16.32
N SER A 304 6.18 -6.68 16.94
CA SER A 304 6.51 -7.07 18.30
C SER A 304 5.88 -6.05 19.27
N GLY A 305 4.70 -6.34 19.81
CA GLY A 305 3.87 -5.44 20.62
C GLY A 305 2.39 -5.58 20.22
N ASP A 306 1.58 -4.52 20.31
CA ASP A 306 0.20 -4.55 19.81
C ASP A 306 0.19 -4.57 18.27
N GLY A 307 -0.66 -5.41 17.68
CA GLY A 307 -0.94 -5.40 16.25
C GLY A 307 -1.77 -4.16 15.90
N GLY A 308 -1.48 -3.52 14.77
CA GLY A 308 -2.31 -2.41 14.28
C GLY A 308 -3.60 -2.93 13.63
N ASP A 309 -4.60 -2.06 13.53
CA ASP A 309 -5.92 -2.44 13.05
C ASP A 309 -5.95 -2.59 11.52
N GLY A 310 -6.86 -3.42 11.02
CA GLY A 310 -7.17 -3.51 9.60
C GLY A 310 -7.94 -2.28 9.15
N GLY A 311 -7.65 -1.74 7.96
CA GLY A 311 -8.44 -0.63 7.42
C GLY A 311 -9.84 -1.06 6.99
N ASP A 312 -10.82 -0.17 7.08
CA ASP A 312 -12.18 -0.47 6.62
C ASP A 312 -12.24 -0.58 5.10
N ALA A 313 -13.20 -1.35 4.60
CA ALA A 313 -13.58 -1.29 3.20
C ALA A 313 -14.43 -0.03 2.95
N GLY A 314 -14.17 0.66 1.84
CA GLY A 314 -15.02 1.75 1.36
C GLY A 314 -16.40 1.30 0.86
N ASN A 315 -17.23 2.28 0.54
CA ASN A 315 -18.63 2.11 0.18
C ASN A 315 -18.85 2.04 -1.33
N ALA A 316 -19.92 1.38 -1.72
CA ALA A 316 -20.29 1.13 -3.10
C ALA A 316 -21.72 1.63 -3.37
N VAL A 317 -21.86 2.71 -4.15
CA VAL A 317 -23.18 3.22 -4.57
C VAL A 317 -23.32 3.10 -6.08
N GLY A 318 -24.43 2.55 -6.58
CA GLY A 318 -24.58 2.25 -8.01
C GLY A 318 -26.01 2.07 -8.51
N ALA A 319 -26.29 2.51 -9.74
CA ALA A 319 -27.60 2.30 -10.40
C ALA A 319 -27.77 0.90 -11.05
N SER A 320 -26.83 -0.02 -10.85
CA SER A 320 -26.95 -1.44 -11.23
C SER A 320 -26.43 -2.34 -10.09
N THR A 321 -25.95 -3.57 -10.34
CA THR A 321 -25.50 -4.46 -9.26
C THR A 321 -24.24 -3.93 -8.57
N THR A 322 -24.30 -3.67 -7.26
CA THR A 322 -23.17 -3.16 -6.48
C THR A 322 -22.65 -4.22 -5.52
N PHE A 323 -21.34 -4.22 -5.34
CA PHE A 323 -20.66 -5.06 -4.37
C PHE A 323 -19.75 -4.14 -3.57
N SER A 324 -19.69 -4.35 -2.27
CA SER A 324 -18.66 -3.75 -1.45
C SER A 324 -17.59 -4.77 -1.12
N ASP A 325 -16.37 -4.28 -0.87
CA ASP A 325 -15.22 -5.14 -0.62
C ASP A 325 -15.06 -5.48 0.85
N VAL A 326 -14.13 -6.39 1.09
CA VAL A 326 -13.83 -6.96 2.41
C VAL A 326 -12.97 -6.00 3.22
N GLY A 327 -13.35 -5.79 4.48
CA GLY A 327 -12.54 -5.07 5.44
C GLY A 327 -11.14 -5.66 5.62
N GLY A 328 -10.18 -4.82 5.99
CA GLY A 328 -8.80 -5.19 6.21
C GLY A 328 -8.61 -6.17 7.36
N LYS A 329 -7.59 -7.02 7.30
CA LYS A 329 -7.27 -7.90 8.43
C LYS A 329 -6.44 -7.17 9.47
N GLY A 330 -6.81 -7.34 10.74
CA GLY A 330 -6.03 -6.87 11.87
C GLY A 330 -4.64 -7.50 11.97
N GLY A 331 -3.75 -6.75 12.60
CA GLY A 331 -2.35 -7.09 12.81
C GLY A 331 -2.13 -8.19 13.83
N ASN A 332 -1.20 -9.11 13.58
CA ASN A 332 -0.76 -9.99 14.66
C ASN A 332 0.16 -9.24 15.63
N ALA A 333 -0.03 -9.49 16.92
CA ALA A 333 0.83 -9.04 17.99
C ALA A 333 2.20 -9.73 18.01
N GLY A 334 3.06 -9.23 18.89
CA GLY A 334 4.40 -9.76 19.15
C GLY A 334 4.41 -11.05 19.93
N ILE A 335 5.46 -11.86 19.75
CA ILE A 335 5.61 -13.15 20.47
C ILE A 335 5.75 -12.94 21.99
N PHE A 336 6.35 -11.83 22.44
CA PHE A 336 6.65 -11.59 23.87
C PHE A 336 5.62 -10.72 24.61
N GLY A 337 4.47 -10.41 23.98
CA GLY A 337 3.40 -9.61 24.57
C GLY A 337 2.74 -8.68 23.54
N GLY A 338 1.51 -8.24 23.85
CA GLY A 338 0.69 -7.33 23.04
C GLY A 338 -0.60 -7.96 22.52
N ASN A 339 -1.60 -7.13 22.28
CA ASN A 339 -2.90 -7.52 21.75
C ASN A 339 -2.87 -7.61 20.22
N GLY A 340 -3.64 -8.54 19.64
CA GLY A 340 -3.88 -8.53 18.20
C GLY A 340 -4.68 -7.27 17.83
N GLY A 341 -4.40 -6.70 16.67
CA GLY A 341 -5.19 -5.59 16.13
C GLY A 341 -6.53 -6.08 15.61
N ASP A 342 -7.51 -5.18 15.58
CA ASP A 342 -8.88 -5.50 15.16
C ASP A 342 -8.96 -5.63 13.64
N GLY A 343 -9.91 -6.44 13.14
CA GLY A 343 -10.27 -6.44 11.73
C GLY A 343 -11.02 -5.17 11.36
N GLY A 344 -10.79 -4.62 10.17
CA GLY A 344 -11.56 -3.48 9.66
C GLY A 344 -12.93 -3.92 9.17
N ASP A 345 -13.87 -2.99 9.10
CA ASP A 345 -15.25 -3.25 8.74
C ASP A 345 -15.42 -3.49 7.23
N GLY A 346 -16.45 -4.24 6.87
CA GLY A 346 -16.87 -4.42 5.48
C GLY A 346 -17.58 -3.17 4.94
N GLY A 347 -17.44 -2.90 3.66
CA GLY A 347 -18.05 -1.71 3.06
C GLY A 347 -19.55 -1.83 2.85
N ASN A 348 -20.28 -0.71 2.88
CA ASN A 348 -21.72 -0.69 2.61
C ASN A 348 -21.99 -0.61 1.11
N ALA A 349 -22.97 -1.35 0.62
CA ALA A 349 -23.40 -1.36 -0.78
C ALA A 349 -24.85 -0.87 -0.92
N ALA A 350 -25.10 0.08 -1.82
CA ALA A 350 -26.43 0.63 -2.06
C ALA A 350 -26.75 0.75 -3.56
N THR A 351 -28.00 0.45 -3.94
CA THR A 351 -28.50 0.58 -5.32
C THR A 351 -29.90 1.17 -5.43
N ASP A 352 -30.09 2.06 -6.41
CA ASP A 352 -31.41 2.56 -6.82
C ASP A 352 -31.94 1.89 -8.10
N GLY A 353 -31.15 0.99 -8.70
CA GLY A 353 -31.43 0.34 -9.97
C GLY A 353 -32.58 -0.67 -9.94
N THR A 354 -33.47 -0.63 -10.94
CA THR A 354 -34.54 -1.63 -11.10
C THR A 354 -34.00 -3.02 -11.43
N GLY A 355 -34.32 -4.04 -10.63
CA GLY A 355 -33.85 -5.42 -10.77
C GLY A 355 -32.39 -5.67 -10.41
N SER A 356 -31.70 -4.68 -9.83
CA SER A 356 -30.28 -4.76 -9.45
C SER A 356 -30.12 -5.00 -7.95
N GLY A 357 -29.14 -5.82 -7.59
CA GLY A 357 -28.86 -6.16 -6.19
C GLY A 357 -27.65 -5.43 -5.61
N ALA A 358 -27.64 -5.30 -4.29
CA ALA A 358 -26.55 -4.73 -3.51
C ALA A 358 -26.04 -5.79 -2.52
N ALA A 359 -24.73 -5.96 -2.43
CA ALA A 359 -24.11 -6.87 -1.46
C ALA A 359 -23.06 -6.13 -0.63
N GLY A 360 -23.33 -6.01 0.67
CA GLY A 360 -22.39 -5.46 1.64
C GLY A 360 -21.13 -6.32 1.77
N GLY A 361 -20.02 -5.67 2.08
CA GLY A 361 -18.71 -6.29 2.23
C GLY A 361 -18.60 -7.09 3.51
N SER A 362 -17.79 -8.15 3.54
CA SER A 362 -17.54 -8.86 4.80
C SER A 362 -16.52 -8.13 5.68
N GLY A 363 -16.69 -8.21 7.00
CA GLY A 363 -15.73 -7.71 7.96
C GLY A 363 -14.39 -8.47 7.96
N GLY A 364 -13.35 -7.75 8.36
CA GLY A 364 -11.98 -8.19 8.46
C GLY A 364 -11.73 -9.16 9.62
N GLN A 365 -10.71 -10.00 9.49
CA GLN A 365 -10.35 -10.92 10.57
C GLN A 365 -9.50 -10.22 11.62
N GLY A 366 -9.78 -10.46 12.90
CA GLY A 366 -8.96 -10.00 14.01
C GLY A 366 -7.57 -10.65 14.06
N GLY A 367 -6.60 -9.90 14.58
CA GLY A 367 -5.21 -10.31 14.72
C GLY A 367 -4.98 -11.25 15.90
N ARG A 368 -3.94 -12.10 15.83
CA ARG A 368 -3.58 -12.95 16.97
C ARG A 368 -2.85 -12.17 18.05
N GLY A 369 -3.21 -12.41 19.32
CA GLY A 369 -2.53 -11.89 20.49
C GLY A 369 -1.21 -12.61 20.79
N GLY A 370 -0.31 -11.91 21.48
CA GLY A 370 0.99 -12.40 21.94
C GLY A 370 0.90 -13.26 23.21
N LEU A 371 2.06 -13.60 23.80
CA LEU A 371 2.08 -14.17 25.15
C LEU A 371 1.46 -13.19 26.15
N GLY A 372 0.35 -13.58 26.78
CA GLY A 372 -0.41 -12.77 27.74
C GLY A 372 -1.31 -11.70 27.12
N GLY A 373 -1.28 -11.53 25.80
CA GLY A 373 -2.13 -10.58 25.08
C GLY A 373 -3.38 -11.23 24.49
N ASP A 374 -4.40 -10.41 24.30
CA ASP A 374 -5.69 -10.83 23.77
C ASP A 374 -5.67 -10.85 22.23
N GLY A 375 -6.50 -11.68 21.61
CA GLY A 375 -6.76 -11.58 20.17
C GLY A 375 -7.59 -10.34 19.86
N GLY A 376 -7.38 -9.75 18.68
CA GLY A 376 -8.20 -8.62 18.21
C GLY A 376 -9.59 -9.06 17.79
N ALA A 377 -10.56 -8.17 17.84
CA ALA A 377 -11.91 -8.40 17.35
C ALA A 377 -11.94 -8.59 15.82
N GLY A 378 -12.93 -9.33 15.32
CA GLY A 378 -13.28 -9.29 13.90
C GLY A 378 -14.06 -8.02 13.59
N GLY A 379 -13.90 -7.48 12.39
CA GLY A 379 -14.66 -6.32 11.93
C GLY A 379 -16.10 -6.71 11.56
N ASP A 380 -16.98 -5.72 11.52
CA ASP A 380 -18.40 -5.93 11.20
C ASP A 380 -18.60 -6.11 9.68
N GLY A 381 -19.66 -6.81 9.30
CA GLY A 381 -20.12 -6.86 7.91
C GLY A 381 -20.81 -5.56 7.51
N GLY A 382 -20.60 -5.11 6.28
CA GLY A 382 -21.27 -3.92 5.74
C GLY A 382 -22.70 -4.21 5.27
N ASP A 383 -23.50 -3.16 5.16
CA ASP A 383 -24.92 -3.25 4.81
C ASP A 383 -25.12 -3.40 3.29
N GLY A 384 -26.23 -4.05 2.90
CA GLY A 384 -26.66 -4.19 1.51
C GLY A 384 -28.07 -3.63 1.30
N GLU A 385 -28.19 -2.51 0.58
CA GLU A 385 -29.45 -1.82 0.32
C GLU A 385 -29.84 -1.78 -1.16
N SER A 386 -31.07 -2.17 -1.49
CA SER A 386 -31.57 -2.15 -2.86
C SER A 386 -33.01 -1.66 -2.99
N VAL A 387 -33.41 -1.19 -4.18
CA VAL A 387 -34.81 -0.83 -4.45
C VAL A 387 -35.64 -2.04 -4.90
N SER A 388 -35.09 -2.94 -5.72
CA SER A 388 -35.90 -4.02 -6.32
C SER A 388 -35.18 -5.32 -6.66
N GLY A 389 -33.84 -5.36 -6.62
CA GLY A 389 -33.10 -6.62 -6.57
C GLY A 389 -32.86 -7.08 -5.13
N PRO A 390 -31.97 -8.07 -4.90
CA PRO A 390 -31.60 -8.49 -3.56
C PRO A 390 -30.75 -7.44 -2.84
N GLY A 391 -30.96 -7.24 -1.54
CA GLY A 391 -30.11 -6.43 -0.67
C GLY A 391 -29.49 -7.30 0.41
N ASP A 392 -28.26 -7.73 0.22
CA ASP A 392 -27.59 -8.73 1.04
C ASP A 392 -26.54 -8.08 1.93
N GLY A 393 -26.69 -8.21 3.24
CA GLY A 393 -25.71 -7.76 4.22
C GLY A 393 -24.47 -8.66 4.26
N GLY A 394 -23.33 -8.05 4.54
CA GLY A 394 -22.02 -8.69 4.62
C GLY A 394 -21.86 -9.56 5.87
N HIS A 395 -20.96 -10.54 5.83
CA HIS A 395 -20.66 -11.36 7.01
C HIS A 395 -19.67 -10.66 7.94
N GLY A 396 -19.88 -10.80 9.25
CA GLY A 396 -18.92 -10.37 10.25
C GLY A 396 -17.61 -11.17 10.20
N GLY A 397 -16.51 -10.52 10.55
CA GLY A 397 -15.17 -11.09 10.64
C GLY A 397 -15.01 -11.98 11.87
N ASN A 398 -14.13 -12.99 11.81
CA ASN A 398 -13.85 -13.77 13.02
C ASN A 398 -12.82 -13.04 13.89
N GLY A 399 -13.00 -13.18 15.20
CA GLY A 399 -12.03 -12.72 16.19
C GLY A 399 -10.72 -13.48 16.13
N GLY A 400 -9.65 -12.80 16.52
CA GLY A 400 -8.30 -13.32 16.59
C GLY A 400 -8.08 -14.23 17.79
N ASN A 401 -7.12 -15.15 17.68
CA ASN A 401 -6.80 -16.03 18.81
C ASN A 401 -5.87 -15.36 19.81
N GLY A 402 -6.14 -15.52 21.11
CA GLY A 402 -5.19 -15.24 22.18
C GLY A 402 -4.34 -16.47 22.49
N LEU A 403 -3.02 -16.31 22.64
CA LEU A 403 -2.14 -17.45 22.94
C LEU A 403 -2.29 -17.90 24.41
N THR A 404 -2.16 -16.96 25.34
CA THR A 404 -2.50 -17.18 26.77
C THR A 404 -3.43 -16.10 27.32
N GLY A 405 -3.71 -15.04 26.55
CA GLY A 405 -4.80 -14.09 26.78
C GLY A 405 -6.12 -14.58 26.18
N ALA A 406 -7.14 -13.74 26.25
CA ALA A 406 -8.47 -14.02 25.71
C ALA A 406 -8.46 -14.07 24.17
N GLY A 407 -9.39 -14.81 23.58
CA GLY A 407 -9.70 -14.67 22.16
C GLY A 407 -10.52 -13.40 21.93
N GLY A 408 -10.33 -12.75 20.78
CA GLY A 408 -11.12 -11.58 20.39
C GLY A 408 -12.53 -11.97 19.97
N ASP A 409 -13.47 -11.04 20.07
CA ASP A 409 -14.86 -11.26 19.66
C ASP A 409 -14.99 -11.32 18.13
N GLY A 410 -15.98 -12.04 17.62
CA GLY A 410 -16.35 -11.98 16.20
C GLY A 410 -17.19 -10.75 15.92
N GLY A 411 -17.03 -10.15 14.73
CA GLY A 411 -17.83 -8.99 14.31
C GLY A 411 -19.25 -9.37 13.95
N ASP A 412 -20.16 -8.41 14.00
CA ASP A 412 -21.56 -8.57 13.65
C ASP A 412 -21.74 -8.68 12.13
N GLY A 413 -22.83 -9.30 11.67
CA GLY A 413 -23.22 -9.28 10.26
C GLY A 413 -23.86 -7.95 9.89
N GLY A 414 -23.73 -7.53 8.64
CA GLY A 414 -24.37 -6.30 8.14
C GLY A 414 -25.85 -6.51 7.80
N ASP A 415 -26.62 -5.44 7.78
CA ASP A 415 -28.04 -5.46 7.46
C ASP A 415 -28.30 -5.67 5.96
N GLY A 416 -29.39 -6.36 5.63
CA GLY A 416 -29.84 -6.55 4.25
C GLY A 416 -31.25 -6.01 4.04
N ALA A 417 -31.39 -5.03 3.17
CA ALA A 417 -32.64 -4.31 2.93
C ALA A 417 -33.02 -4.21 1.45
N SER A 418 -34.30 -4.39 1.15
CA SER A 418 -34.85 -4.15 -0.19
C SER A 418 -36.26 -3.60 -0.14
N VAL A 419 -36.58 -2.61 -0.98
CA VAL A 419 -37.93 -2.00 -1.03
C VAL A 419 -38.95 -2.95 -1.65
N THR A 420 -38.62 -3.55 -2.80
CA THR A 420 -39.51 -4.49 -3.52
C THR A 420 -38.88 -5.85 -3.81
N GLY A 421 -37.59 -6.01 -3.53
CA GLY A 421 -36.87 -7.27 -3.63
C GLY A 421 -36.76 -7.99 -2.28
N VAL A 422 -35.75 -8.82 -2.12
CA VAL A 422 -35.49 -9.56 -0.88
C VAL A 422 -34.27 -8.96 -0.19
N GLY A 423 -34.43 -8.50 1.05
CA GLY A 423 -33.28 -8.24 1.92
C GLY A 423 -32.79 -9.56 2.53
N THR A 424 -31.48 -9.77 2.69
CA THR A 424 -30.94 -10.87 3.51
C THR A 424 -29.84 -10.34 4.43
N GLY A 425 -30.02 -10.50 5.75
CA GLY A 425 -29.00 -10.08 6.72
C GLY A 425 -27.76 -10.97 6.70
N GLY A 426 -26.63 -10.41 7.09
CA GLY A 426 -25.36 -11.10 7.22
C GLY A 426 -25.29 -12.00 8.45
N ASN A 427 -24.49 -13.06 8.38
CA ASN A 427 -24.10 -13.84 9.55
C ASN A 427 -23.02 -13.10 10.34
N GLY A 428 -23.08 -13.14 11.67
CA GLY A 428 -21.96 -12.72 12.51
C GLY A 428 -20.77 -13.67 12.42
N GLY A 429 -19.60 -13.16 12.80
CA GLY A 429 -18.34 -13.87 12.82
C GLY A 429 -18.16 -14.75 14.05
N ASN A 430 -17.25 -15.71 13.98
CA ASN A 430 -16.93 -16.54 15.14
C ASN A 430 -15.97 -15.81 16.08
N GLY A 431 -16.13 -16.00 17.38
CA GLY A 431 -15.14 -15.59 18.37
C GLY A 431 -13.81 -16.34 18.24
N GLY A 432 -12.73 -15.67 18.63
CA GLY A 432 -11.39 -16.19 18.67
C GLY A 432 -11.18 -17.21 19.79
N LYS A 433 -10.18 -18.08 19.62
CA LYS A 433 -9.83 -19.09 20.62
C LYS A 433 -8.76 -18.55 21.57
N SER A 434 -8.75 -19.03 22.81
CA SER A 434 -7.70 -18.76 23.80
C SER A 434 -6.92 -20.02 24.17
N GLY A 435 -5.69 -19.86 24.67
CA GLY A 435 -5.01 -20.87 25.50
C GLY A 435 -5.26 -20.61 26.99
N GLN A 436 -5.23 -21.67 27.82
CA GLN A 436 -5.46 -21.51 29.27
C GLN A 436 -4.38 -20.59 29.89
N PRO A 437 -4.74 -19.54 30.66
CA PRO A 437 -6.03 -19.33 31.34
C PRO A 437 -7.08 -18.43 30.64
N GLY A 438 -6.85 -17.93 29.42
CA GLY A 438 -7.75 -16.96 28.76
C GLY A 438 -9.12 -17.53 28.37
N ALA A 439 -10.14 -16.67 28.27
CA ALA A 439 -11.48 -17.01 27.76
C ALA A 439 -11.53 -16.91 26.23
N GLY A 440 -12.34 -17.73 25.55
CA GLY A 440 -12.60 -17.55 24.12
C GLY A 440 -13.47 -16.31 23.86
N GLY A 441 -13.37 -15.75 22.66
CA GLY A 441 -14.22 -14.64 22.23
C GLY A 441 -15.66 -15.07 21.99
N THR A 442 -16.57 -14.11 22.04
CA THR A 442 -17.97 -14.27 21.67
C THR A 442 -18.15 -14.21 20.15
N GLY A 443 -19.18 -14.87 19.62
CA GLY A 443 -19.53 -14.73 18.20
C GLY A 443 -20.38 -13.49 17.98
N GLY A 444 -20.25 -12.88 16.81
CA GLY A 444 -21.08 -11.73 16.43
C GLY A 444 -22.52 -12.13 16.15
N ASN A 445 -23.39 -11.14 16.21
CA ASN A 445 -24.81 -11.26 15.91
C ASN A 445 -25.02 -11.32 14.40
N GLY A 446 -25.92 -12.20 13.95
CA GLY A 446 -26.47 -12.08 12.60
C GLY A 446 -27.64 -11.09 12.60
N THR A 447 -27.83 -10.39 11.50
CA THR A 447 -28.95 -9.46 11.32
C THR A 447 -30.11 -10.14 10.60
N THR A 448 -31.32 -9.63 10.79
CA THR A 448 -32.54 -10.13 10.13
C THR A 448 -33.20 -9.04 9.33
N THR A 449 -33.82 -9.43 8.22
CA THR A 449 -34.46 -8.59 7.21
C THR A 449 -35.45 -7.56 7.75
N ASP A 450 -35.35 -6.31 7.28
CA ASP A 450 -36.41 -5.28 7.39
C ASP A 450 -37.34 -5.32 6.16
N GLY A 451 -37.79 -6.53 5.81
CA GLY A 451 -38.29 -6.84 4.47
C GLY A 451 -39.69 -7.43 4.39
N GLN A 452 -40.63 -7.10 5.29
CA GLN A 452 -42.08 -7.14 4.99
C GLN A 452 -42.88 -6.18 5.91
N ASP A 453 -43.05 -4.94 5.48
CA ASP A 453 -44.26 -4.13 5.75
C ASP A 453 -44.55 -3.26 4.51
N GLY A 454 -44.78 -3.93 3.38
CA GLY A 454 -45.29 -3.31 2.15
C GLY A 454 -46.72 -3.78 1.89
N THR A 455 -47.69 -2.90 2.14
CA THR A 455 -49.11 -3.07 1.79
C THR A 455 -49.36 -2.99 0.30
#